data_AF-A0A920QUL1-F1
#
_entry.id   AF-A0A920QUL1-F1
#
_cell.length_a   1.000
_cell.length_b   1.000
_cell.length_c   1.000
_cell.angle_alpha   90.00
_cell.angle_beta   90.00
_cell.angle_gamma   90.00
#
_symmetry.space_group_name_H-M   'P 1'
#
loop_
_entity.id
_entity.type
_entity.pdbx_description
1 polymer ?
#
loop_
_entity_poly.entity_id
_entity_poly.type
_entity_poly.pdbx_seq_one_letter_code
_entity_poly.pdbx_strand_id
1 'polypeptide(L)'
;MLQWLLINFVIENKNYVVGANKVDYHLKNVQYGRDFKKTTVSIEIGSDLALVKDGDLCLHCNSKLKIEKGIEIGHVFKLGTAYSEKLNAYFVGADGVRQPIIMGCYGIGVGRKFYLLVLNKIMILMELYFRN
;
A
#
# COMPACT_ATOMS: atom_id res chain seq x y z
N MET A 1 -4.25 7.78 12.74
CA MET A 1 -4.76 9.06 12.19
C MET A 1 -3.97 9.33 10.92
N LEU A 2 -4.38 8.69 9.84
CA LEU A 2 -3.73 8.73 8.52
C LEU A 2 -4.39 9.86 7.73
N GLN A 3 -3.63 10.72 7.04
CA GLN A 3 -4.18 11.82 6.26
C GLN A 3 -3.94 11.62 4.76
N TRP A 4 -4.89 12.09 3.98
CA TRP A 4 -5.40 11.42 2.79
C TRP A 4 -5.12 12.25 1.52
N LEU A 5 -4.07 11.88 0.79
CA LEU A 5 -3.50 12.74 -0.26
C LEU A 5 -4.40 12.92 -1.49
N LEU A 6 -4.98 11.83 -2.03
CA LEU A 6 -5.65 11.92 -3.34
C LEU A 6 -7.00 12.67 -3.26
N ILE A 7 -7.83 12.37 -2.26
CA ILE A 7 -9.18 12.96 -2.17
C ILE A 7 -9.09 14.44 -1.77
N ASN A 8 -8.20 14.80 -0.84
CA ASN A 8 -8.01 16.21 -0.49
C ASN A 8 -7.48 16.99 -1.69
N PHE A 9 -6.56 16.44 -2.47
CA PHE A 9 -6.11 17.06 -3.71
C PHE A 9 -7.26 17.28 -4.72
N VAL A 10 -8.22 16.35 -4.81
CA VAL A 10 -9.41 16.48 -5.68
C VAL A 10 -10.43 17.51 -5.16
N ILE A 11 -10.51 17.69 -3.85
CA ILE A 11 -11.44 18.65 -3.23
C ILE A 11 -10.86 20.07 -3.24
N GLU A 12 -9.56 20.21 -2.99
CA GLU A 12 -8.87 21.50 -2.83
C GLU A 12 -8.56 22.17 -4.17
N ASN A 13 -8.29 21.39 -5.22
CA ASN A 13 -8.00 21.94 -6.54
C ASN A 13 -9.28 22.15 -7.37
N LYS A 14 -9.18 23.01 -8.38
CA LYS A 14 -10.31 23.40 -9.24
C LYS A 14 -9.92 23.27 -10.71
N ASN A 15 -10.94 23.26 -11.56
CA ASN A 15 -10.82 23.31 -13.01
C ASN A 15 -10.14 22.08 -13.63
N TYR A 16 -10.59 20.89 -13.23
CA TYR A 16 -10.12 19.64 -13.81
C TYR A 16 -10.50 19.51 -15.29
N VAL A 17 -9.67 18.74 -16.00
CA VAL A 17 -9.99 18.20 -17.31
C VAL A 17 -10.25 16.71 -17.14
N VAL A 18 -11.45 16.26 -17.51
CA VAL A 18 -11.89 14.86 -17.32
C VAL A 18 -12.50 14.33 -18.60
N GLY A 19 -12.57 13.00 -18.75
CA GLY A 19 -13.28 12.38 -19.86
C GLY A 19 -14.76 12.73 -19.84
N ALA A 20 -15.35 13.00 -21.01
CA ALA A 20 -16.77 13.37 -21.11
C ALA A 20 -17.72 12.17 -21.21
N ASN A 21 -17.24 10.95 -20.95
CA ASN A 21 -17.95 9.68 -21.21
C ASN A 21 -18.47 9.55 -22.66
N LYS A 22 -17.79 10.21 -23.60
CA LYS A 22 -18.02 10.13 -25.05
C LYS A 22 -16.68 10.04 -25.75
N VAL A 23 -16.58 9.13 -26.72
CA VAL A 23 -15.36 8.91 -27.51
C VAL A 23 -14.89 10.23 -28.11
N ASP A 24 -13.62 10.56 -27.90
CA ASP A 24 -12.95 11.78 -28.37
C ASP A 24 -13.43 13.12 -27.76
N TYR A 25 -14.13 13.09 -26.62
CA TYR A 25 -14.54 14.32 -25.90
C TYR A 25 -14.00 14.36 -24.46
N HIS A 26 -13.61 15.56 -24.05
CA HIS A 26 -13.23 15.89 -22.68
C HIS A 26 -14.01 17.10 -22.18
N LEU A 27 -14.30 17.13 -20.89
CA LEU A 27 -14.85 18.30 -20.21
C LEU A 27 -13.69 19.11 -19.60
N LYS A 28 -13.76 20.43 -19.71
CA LYS A 28 -12.81 21.36 -19.08
C LYS A 28 -13.51 22.14 -17.96
N ASN A 29 -12.70 22.69 -17.06
CA ASN A 29 -13.18 23.49 -15.93
C ASN A 29 -14.13 22.73 -15.00
N VAL A 30 -13.97 21.41 -14.88
CA VAL A 30 -14.81 20.57 -14.02
C VAL A 30 -14.42 20.79 -12.56
N GLN A 31 -15.39 20.88 -11.67
CA GLN A 31 -15.20 21.21 -10.25
C GLN A 31 -15.92 20.22 -9.34
N TYR A 32 -15.20 19.75 -8.32
CA TYR A 32 -15.79 18.99 -7.22
C TYR A 32 -16.84 19.84 -6.49
N GLY A 33 -17.97 19.23 -6.12
CA GLY A 33 -19.09 19.91 -5.46
C GLY A 33 -20.08 20.57 -6.43
N ARG A 34 -19.61 21.06 -7.60
CA ARG A 34 -20.47 21.61 -8.66
C ARG A 34 -20.92 20.53 -9.66
N ASP A 35 -19.96 19.87 -10.32
CA ASP A 35 -20.23 18.97 -11.44
C ASP A 35 -20.24 17.50 -11.05
N PHE A 36 -19.50 17.15 -10.00
CA PHE A 36 -19.51 15.81 -9.42
C PHE A 36 -19.42 15.91 -7.90
N LYS A 37 -20.14 15.04 -7.21
CA LYS A 37 -20.24 14.98 -5.75
C LYS A 37 -19.96 13.56 -5.29
N LYS A 38 -19.68 13.40 -3.99
CA LYS A 38 -19.53 12.08 -3.39
C LYS A 38 -20.87 11.33 -3.46
N THR A 39 -20.88 10.17 -4.10
CA THR A 39 -21.97 9.19 -3.99
C THR A 39 -21.56 8.13 -2.98
N THR A 40 -22.53 7.51 -2.28
CA THR A 40 -22.34 6.54 -1.20
C THR A 40 -21.46 5.33 -1.56
N VAL A 41 -21.22 5.07 -2.85
CA VAL A 41 -20.42 3.95 -3.38
C VAL A 41 -19.05 4.41 -3.93
N SER A 42 -18.75 5.71 -3.93
CA SER A 42 -17.55 6.25 -4.56
C SER A 42 -16.57 6.72 -3.50
N ILE A 43 -15.72 5.80 -3.03
CA ILE A 43 -14.51 6.05 -2.23
C ILE A 43 -14.79 6.77 -0.90
N GLU A 44 -14.47 6.13 0.22
CA GLU A 44 -14.60 6.80 1.52
C GLU A 44 -13.73 8.07 1.54
N ILE A 45 -14.28 9.17 2.06
CA ILE A 45 -13.51 10.40 2.25
C ILE A 45 -12.40 10.02 3.21
N GLY A 46 -11.19 10.16 2.72
CA GLY A 46 -10.04 9.57 3.34
C GLY A 46 -9.81 8.13 2.94
N SER A 47 -9.53 7.90 1.65
CA SER A 47 -8.86 6.69 1.19
C SER A 47 -7.55 7.13 0.55
N ASP A 48 -6.43 6.50 0.92
CA ASP A 48 -5.17 6.72 0.23
C ASP A 48 -5.14 5.82 -1.01
N LEU A 49 -5.06 6.47 -2.17
CA LEU A 49 -5.22 5.84 -3.47
C LEU A 49 -4.05 6.16 -4.41
N ALA A 50 -3.26 7.19 -4.08
CA ALA A 50 -2.09 7.54 -4.86
C ALA A 50 -0.91 6.70 -4.39
N LEU A 51 -0.07 6.25 -5.32
CA LEU A 51 1.26 5.79 -4.97
C LEU A 51 2.14 7.01 -4.66
N VAL A 52 2.92 6.91 -3.60
CA VAL A 52 3.94 7.90 -3.27
C VAL A 52 4.99 7.98 -4.37
N LYS A 53 5.51 9.19 -4.58
CA LYS A 53 6.61 9.49 -5.50
C LYS A 53 7.88 9.80 -4.73
N ASP A 54 9.01 9.66 -5.40
CA ASP A 54 10.30 10.03 -4.82
C ASP A 54 10.29 11.54 -4.49
N GLY A 55 10.73 11.88 -3.29
CA GLY A 55 10.70 13.25 -2.78
C GLY A 55 9.39 13.70 -2.13
N ASP A 56 8.32 12.90 -2.16
CA ASP A 56 7.09 13.19 -1.41
C ASP A 56 7.38 13.29 0.09
N LEU A 57 6.55 14.03 0.83
CA LEU A 57 6.76 14.24 2.26
C LEU A 57 6.17 13.08 3.08
N CYS A 58 6.95 12.59 4.04
CA CYS A 58 6.47 11.65 5.03
C CYS A 58 5.40 12.29 5.91
N LEU A 59 4.21 11.67 6.01
CA LEU A 59 3.07 12.19 6.77
C LEU A 59 3.28 12.21 8.29
N HIS A 60 4.33 11.56 8.81
CA HIS A 60 4.62 11.52 10.25
C HIS A 60 5.69 12.51 10.69
N CYS A 61 6.72 12.71 9.88
CA CYS A 61 7.89 13.50 10.25
C CYS A 61 8.26 14.59 9.24
N ASN A 62 7.51 14.71 8.14
CA ASN A 62 7.68 15.74 7.11
C ASN A 62 9.05 15.71 6.39
N SER A 63 9.81 14.62 6.51
CA SER A 63 11.03 14.40 5.73
C SER A 63 10.71 13.92 4.31
N LYS A 64 11.58 14.20 3.35
CA LYS A 64 11.46 13.67 1.99
C LYS A 64 11.61 12.14 1.98
N LEU A 65 10.67 11.45 1.35
CA LEU A 65 10.72 10.02 1.10
C LEU A 65 11.73 9.75 -0.02
N LYS A 66 12.49 8.67 0.15
CA LYS A 66 13.39 8.12 -0.87
C LYS A 66 12.87 6.75 -1.28
N ILE A 67 12.69 6.55 -2.59
CA ILE A 67 12.27 5.25 -3.13
C ILE A 67 13.51 4.45 -3.51
N GLU A 68 13.67 3.29 -2.88
CA GLU A 68 14.72 2.34 -3.19
C GLU A 68 14.14 0.99 -3.60
N LYS A 69 14.90 0.21 -4.37
CA LYS A 69 14.52 -1.13 -4.76
C LYS A 69 14.95 -2.11 -3.68
N GLY A 70 14.00 -2.80 -3.09
CA GLY A 70 14.23 -3.90 -2.15
C GLY A 70 13.77 -5.24 -2.72
N ILE A 71 14.36 -6.33 -2.24
CA ILE A 71 13.85 -7.69 -2.48
C ILE A 71 13.30 -8.22 -1.16
N GLU A 72 12.02 -8.56 -1.16
CA GLU A 72 11.37 -9.14 0.02
C GLU A 72 11.89 -10.57 0.27
N ILE A 73 12.61 -10.77 1.37
CA ILE A 73 13.17 -12.07 1.77
C ILE A 73 12.25 -12.85 2.73
N GLY A 74 11.23 -12.20 3.27
CA GLY A 74 10.28 -12.75 4.21
C GLY A 74 9.26 -11.71 4.65
N HIS A 75 8.17 -12.18 5.23
CA HIS A 75 7.04 -11.37 5.65
C HIS A 75 6.48 -11.91 6.98
N VAL A 76 6.08 -11.00 7.87
CA VAL A 76 5.36 -11.32 9.10
C VAL A 76 3.97 -10.72 9.04
N PHE A 77 2.95 -11.55 9.23
CA PHE A 77 1.56 -11.12 9.22
C PHE A 77 0.91 -11.33 10.59
N LYS A 78 0.24 -10.29 11.09
CA LYS A 78 -0.76 -10.44 12.17
C LYS A 78 -2.09 -10.79 11.51
N LEU A 79 -2.46 -12.07 11.55
CA LEU A 79 -3.66 -12.57 10.88
C LEU A 79 -4.93 -12.33 11.71
N GLY A 80 -4.79 -12.12 13.02
CA GLY A 80 -5.94 -11.98 13.91
C GLY A 80 -6.76 -13.27 13.87
N THR A 81 -8.08 -13.13 13.69
CA THR A 81 -9.02 -14.26 13.69
C THR A 81 -9.46 -14.70 12.29
N ALA A 82 -8.87 -14.11 11.23
CA ALA A 82 -9.34 -14.27 9.85
C ALA A 82 -9.43 -15.72 9.36
N TYR A 83 -8.60 -16.61 9.91
CA TYR A 83 -8.62 -18.05 9.63
C TYR A 83 -9.31 -18.86 10.71
N SER A 84 -9.08 -18.53 11.98
CA SER A 84 -9.63 -19.29 13.11
C SER A 84 -11.16 -19.31 13.11
N GLU A 85 -11.79 -18.18 12.76
CA GLU A 85 -13.25 -18.10 12.63
C GLU A 85 -13.77 -19.00 11.50
N LYS A 86 -13.12 -18.95 10.32
CA LYS A 86 -13.54 -19.71 9.13
C LYS A 86 -13.32 -21.21 9.27
N LEU A 87 -12.29 -21.61 10.03
CA LEU A 87 -11.89 -23.00 10.22
C LEU A 87 -12.45 -23.62 11.51
N ASN A 88 -13.28 -22.88 12.25
CA ASN A 88 -13.79 -23.28 13.56
C ASN A 88 -12.69 -23.64 14.59
N ALA A 89 -11.56 -22.92 14.56
CA ALA A 89 -10.48 -23.08 15.51
C ALA A 89 -10.66 -22.14 16.72
N TYR A 90 -11.23 -22.67 17.80
CA TYR A 90 -11.53 -21.95 19.03
C TYR A 90 -10.86 -22.60 20.23
N PHE A 91 -10.58 -21.81 21.26
CA PHE A 91 -10.18 -22.27 22.58
C PHE A 91 -11.20 -21.80 23.63
N VAL A 92 -11.22 -22.43 24.81
CA VAL A 92 -12.06 -22.01 25.93
C VAL A 92 -11.24 -21.05 26.79
N GLY A 93 -11.73 -19.82 26.95
CA GLY A 93 -11.11 -18.81 27.81
C GLY A 93 -11.22 -19.14 29.29
N ALA A 94 -10.53 -18.37 30.13
CA ALA A 94 -10.58 -18.52 31.59
C ALA A 94 -11.99 -18.26 32.17
N ASP A 95 -12.83 -17.54 31.43
CA ASP A 95 -14.24 -17.28 31.70
C ASP A 95 -15.17 -18.42 31.24
N GLY A 96 -14.63 -19.48 30.63
CA GLY A 96 -15.41 -20.58 30.06
C GLY A 96 -16.01 -20.26 28.68
N VAL A 97 -15.77 -19.07 28.11
CA VAL A 97 -16.33 -18.66 26.83
C VAL A 97 -15.41 -19.10 25.69
N ARG A 98 -15.99 -19.58 24.59
CA ARG A 98 -15.23 -19.91 23.38
C ARG A 98 -14.75 -18.64 22.70
N GLN A 99 -13.44 -18.55 22.49
CA GLN A 99 -12.79 -17.44 21.79
C GLN A 99 -12.00 -17.96 20.58
N PRO A 100 -12.04 -17.28 19.43
CA PRO A 100 -11.25 -17.66 18.27
C PRO A 100 -9.76 -17.48 18.57
N ILE A 101 -8.92 -18.37 18.04
CA ILE A 101 -7.48 -18.29 18.23
C ILE A 101 -6.92 -17.07 17.48
N ILE A 102 -6.17 -16.19 18.16
CA ILE A 102 -5.43 -15.10 17.50
C ILE A 102 -4.19 -15.67 16.82
N MET A 103 -4.08 -15.46 15.51
CA MET A 103 -3.05 -16.06 14.67
C MET A 103 -2.04 -15.04 14.15
N GLY A 104 -0.80 -15.51 14.01
CA GLY A 104 0.27 -14.83 13.26
C GLY A 104 0.95 -15.82 12.32
N CYS A 105 1.53 -15.32 11.24
CA CYS A 105 2.28 -16.11 10.28
C CYS A 105 3.64 -15.47 9.98
N TYR A 106 4.66 -16.31 9.85
CA TYR A 106 6.05 -15.93 9.64
C TYR A 106 6.59 -16.69 8.44
N GLY A 107 6.84 -15.99 7.34
CA GLY A 107 7.33 -16.57 6.09
C GLY A 107 8.74 -16.11 5.76
N ILE A 108 9.62 -17.05 5.41
CA ILE A 108 10.98 -16.75 4.91
C ILE A 108 11.22 -17.52 3.61
N GLY A 109 11.59 -16.81 2.55
CA GLY A 109 11.93 -17.42 1.26
C GLY A 109 13.35 -17.97 1.24
N VAL A 110 13.57 -19.19 1.74
CA VAL A 110 14.93 -19.79 1.84
C VAL A 110 15.63 -19.87 0.46
N GLY A 111 14.93 -20.31 -0.59
CA GLY A 111 15.50 -20.33 -1.95
C GLY A 111 15.81 -18.94 -2.50
N ARG A 112 14.95 -17.96 -2.21
CA ARG A 112 15.16 -16.55 -2.61
C ARG A 112 16.37 -15.94 -1.91
N LYS A 113 16.60 -16.27 -0.65
CA LYS A 113 17.81 -15.85 0.10
C LYS A 113 19.08 -16.37 -0.56
N PHE A 114 19.09 -17.63 -1.01
CA PHE A 114 20.26 -18.20 -1.68
C PHE A 114 20.57 -17.45 -3.00
N TYR A 115 19.54 -17.21 -3.82
CA TYR A 115 19.68 -16.43 -5.05
C TYR A 115 20.23 -15.01 -4.79
N LEU A 116 19.75 -14.35 -3.73
CA LEU A 116 20.21 -13.02 -3.35
C LEU A 116 21.70 -12.99 -2.94
N LEU A 117 22.18 -14.02 -2.25
CA LEU A 117 23.58 -14.11 -1.85
C LEU A 117 24.51 -14.23 -3.08
N VAL A 118 24.09 -15.02 -4.08
CA VAL A 118 24.82 -15.16 -5.33
C VAL A 118 24.79 -13.86 -6.13
N LEU A 119 23.61 -13.25 -6.30
CA LEU A 119 23.47 -11.98 -7.02
C LEU A 119 24.31 -10.84 -6.42
N ASN A 120 24.27 -10.67 -5.10
CA ASN A 120 25.06 -9.63 -4.44
C ASN A 120 26.56 -9.84 -4.64
N LYS A 121 27.04 -11.10 -4.59
CA LYS A 121 28.45 -11.41 -4.85
C LYS A 121 28.84 -11.14 -6.31
N ILE A 122 28.00 -11.52 -7.27
CA ILE A 122 28.27 -11.27 -8.70
C ILE A 122 28.29 -9.77 -9.00
N MET A 123 27.34 -9.01 -8.46
CA MET A 123 27.25 -7.57 -8.69
C MET A 123 28.49 -6.83 -8.16
N ILE A 124 28.97 -7.19 -6.97
CA ILE A 124 30.20 -6.64 -6.39
C ILE A 124 31.42 -7.00 -7.27
N LEU A 125 31.51 -8.25 -7.74
CA LEU A 125 32.60 -8.68 -8.63
C LEU A 125 32.58 -7.93 -9.97
N MET A 126 31.41 -7.72 -10.56
CA MET A 126 31.27 -6.93 -11.79
C MET A 126 31.68 -5.48 -11.56
N GLU A 127 31.25 -4.86 -10.45
CA GLU A 127 31.62 -3.47 -10.16
C GLU A 127 33.13 -3.29 -9.94
N LEU A 128 33.80 -4.27 -9.32
CA LEU A 128 35.27 -4.29 -9.22
C LEU A 128 35.95 -4.53 -10.57
N TYR A 129 35.36 -5.36 -11.44
CA TYR A 129 35.89 -5.67 -12.76
C TYR A 129 35.78 -4.49 -13.74
N PHE A 130 34.68 -3.74 -13.71
CA PHE A 130 34.45 -2.58 -14.57
C PHE A 130 35.05 -1.25 -14.04
N ARG A 131 35.65 -1.26 -12.85
CA ARG A 131 36.37 -0.11 -12.27
C ARG A 131 37.89 -0.13 -12.56
N ASN A 132 38.37 -1.09 -13.35
CA ASN A 132 39.71 -1.14 -13.96
C ASN A 132 39.60 -1.00 -15.47
#